data_AF-A0A7J4KDX3-F1
#
_entry.id   AF-A0A7J4KDX3-F1
#
_cell.length_a   1.000
_cell.length_b   1.000
_cell.length_c   1.000
_cell.angle_alpha   90.00
_cell.angle_beta   90.00
_cell.angle_gamma   90.00
#
_symmetry.space_group_name_H-M   'P 1'
#
loop_
_entity.id
_entity.type
_entity.pdbx_description
1 polymer ?
#
loop_
_entity_poly.entity_id
_entity_poly.type
_entity_poly.pdbx_seq_one_letter_code
_entity_poly.pdbx_strand_id
1 'polypeptide(L)'
;MNSITPVFFLALFLASLAVIPAYCNRAEAGGGVIMTSGSVSSSTSARFITSGDSGVELNHNIRVTDTVGKATAYMNILSMEGRGTDGQPYEVVSFRESTTVQGLISLFEKRLHYESSLTGNTI
;
A
#
# COMPACT_ATOMS: atom_id res chain seq x y z
N MET A 1 39.27 27.39 0.61
CA MET A 1 37.79 27.34 0.69
C MET A 1 37.32 26.57 -0.54
N ASN A 2 37.10 25.25 -0.40
CA ASN A 2 36.77 24.39 -1.54
C ASN A 2 35.26 24.43 -1.75
N SER A 3 34.84 24.99 -2.90
CA SER A 3 33.43 25.17 -3.24
C SER A 3 32.76 23.81 -3.43
N ILE A 4 31.86 23.46 -2.52
CA ILE A 4 31.11 22.18 -2.47
C ILE A 4 29.87 22.22 -3.39
N THR A 5 29.55 23.41 -3.92
CA THR A 5 28.38 23.68 -4.76
C THR A 5 28.29 22.87 -6.06
N PRO A 6 29.37 22.57 -6.82
CA PRO A 6 29.24 21.80 -8.06
C PRO A 6 29.04 20.29 -7.80
N VAL A 7 29.54 19.77 -6.68
CA VAL A 7 29.40 18.34 -6.32
C VAL A 7 27.97 18.03 -5.91
N PHE A 8 27.32 18.94 -5.19
CA PHE A 8 25.92 18.77 -4.77
C PHE A 8 24.94 18.81 -5.95
N PHE A 9 25.16 19.71 -6.92
CA PHE A 9 24.37 19.76 -8.15
C PHE A 9 24.58 18.53 -9.04
N LEU A 10 25.81 18.01 -9.13
CA LEU A 10 26.08 16.77 -9.88
C LEU A 10 25.42 15.55 -9.23
N ALA A 11 25.43 15.46 -7.89
CA ALA A 11 24.75 14.39 -7.16
C ALA A 11 23.22 14.45 -7.32
N LEU A 12 22.62 15.64 -7.32
CA LEU A 12 21.20 15.85 -7.60
C LEU A 12 20.82 15.51 -9.06
N PHE A 13 21.68 15.81 -10.02
CA PHE A 13 21.48 15.46 -11.43
C PHE A 13 21.68 13.96 -11.71
N LEU A 14 22.58 13.30 -10.99
CA LEU A 14 22.74 11.84 -11.06
C LEU A 14 21.59 11.09 -10.36
N ALA A 15 21.02 11.65 -9.31
CA ALA A 15 19.85 11.08 -8.63
C ALA A 15 18.57 11.14 -9.51
N SER A 16 18.47 12.07 -10.46
CA SER A 16 17.33 12.12 -11.40
C SER A 16 17.40 11.05 -12.51
N LEU A 17 18.51 10.32 -12.62
CA LEU A 17 18.65 9.14 -13.49
C LEU A 17 18.25 7.84 -12.78
N ALA A 18 17.61 7.92 -11.60
CA ALA A 18 17.03 6.75 -10.96
C ALA A 18 15.90 6.20 -11.85
N VAL A 19 16.29 5.28 -12.74
CA VAL A 19 15.39 4.42 -13.50
C VAL A 19 14.48 3.77 -12.46
N ILE A 20 13.18 4.10 -12.53
CA ILE A 20 12.18 3.44 -11.71
C ILE A 20 12.29 1.94 -12.05
N PRO A 21 12.58 1.05 -11.07
CA PRO A 21 12.71 -0.37 -11.35
C PRO A 21 11.42 -0.90 -11.97
N ALA A 22 11.53 -2.02 -12.68
CA ALA A 22 10.47 -2.61 -13.50
C ALA A 22 9.19 -2.95 -12.72
N TYR A 23 9.19 -2.82 -11.39
CA TYR A 23 8.02 -3.04 -10.56
C TYR A 23 7.98 -2.15 -9.31
N CYS A 24 6.87 -1.46 -9.08
CA CYS A 24 6.63 -0.66 -7.87
C CYS A 24 5.23 -0.94 -7.32
N ASN A 25 5.16 -1.38 -6.06
CA ASN A 25 3.91 -1.75 -5.40
C ASN A 25 3.73 -0.98 -4.11
N ARG A 26 2.60 -0.27 -4.00
CA ARG A 26 2.16 0.44 -2.81
C ARG A 26 0.81 -0.10 -2.39
N ALA A 27 0.76 -0.68 -1.20
CA ALA A 27 -0.47 -1.14 -0.58
C ALA A 27 -0.65 -0.45 0.78
N GLU A 28 -1.85 0.02 1.03
CA GLU A 28 -2.24 0.68 2.27
C GLU A 28 -3.61 0.19 2.69
N ALA A 29 -3.77 -0.17 3.96
CA ALA A 29 -5.04 -0.61 4.51
C ALA A 29 -5.20 -0.09 5.93
N GLY A 30 -6.45 0.14 6.31
CA GLY A 30 -6.77 0.64 7.62
C GLY A 30 -8.26 0.70 7.87
N GLY A 31 -8.61 1.26 9.02
CA GLY A 31 -9.99 1.41 9.44
C GLY A 31 -10.12 2.43 10.56
N GLY A 32 -11.36 2.74 10.90
CA GLY A 32 -11.70 3.65 11.98
C GLY A 32 -12.97 3.19 12.66
N VAL A 33 -12.98 3.24 13.99
CA VAL A 33 -14.16 2.91 14.80
C VAL A 33 -14.46 4.06 15.73
N ILE A 34 -15.71 4.54 15.66
CA ILE A 34 -16.29 5.46 16.63
C ILE A 34 -17.39 4.67 17.33
N MET A 35 -17.30 4.51 18.65
CA MET A 35 -18.22 3.67 19.43
C MET A 35 -18.54 4.27 20.80
N THR A 36 -19.74 3.96 21.29
CA THR A 36 -20.14 4.24 22.69
C THR A 36 -19.75 3.11 23.64
N SER A 37 -19.98 1.85 23.23
CA SER A 37 -19.63 0.63 23.98
C SER A 37 -19.43 -0.52 22.99
N GLY A 38 -18.77 -1.61 23.40
CA GLY A 38 -18.57 -2.81 22.56
C GLY A 38 -17.12 -3.24 22.53
N SER A 39 -16.78 -4.08 21.55
CA SER A 39 -15.40 -4.55 21.36
C SER A 39 -14.93 -4.36 19.92
N VAL A 40 -13.66 -4.00 19.80
CA VAL A 40 -12.95 -3.82 18.53
C VAL A 40 -11.70 -4.67 18.56
N SER A 41 -11.55 -5.51 17.55
CA SER A 41 -10.31 -6.22 17.27
C SER A 41 -9.84 -5.85 15.88
N SER A 42 -8.61 -5.35 15.78
CA SER A 42 -7.99 -5.06 14.50
C SER A 42 -6.59 -5.65 14.46
N SER A 43 -6.28 -6.28 13.33
CA SER A 43 -4.98 -6.89 13.08
C SER A 43 -4.52 -6.50 11.69
N THR A 44 -3.29 -6.00 11.60
CA THR A 44 -2.62 -5.72 10.34
C THR A 44 -1.34 -6.53 10.28
N SER A 45 -1.12 -7.24 9.18
CA SER A 45 0.18 -7.81 8.84
C SER A 45 0.58 -7.34 7.45
N ALA A 46 1.84 -6.93 7.33
CA ALA A 46 2.41 -6.51 6.07
C ALA A 46 3.76 -7.20 5.89
N ARG A 47 3.99 -7.75 4.70
CA ARG A 47 5.27 -8.34 4.29
C ARG A 47 5.79 -7.57 3.09
N PHE A 48 6.88 -6.84 3.33
CA PHE A 48 7.68 -6.21 2.28
C PHE A 48 8.93 -7.06 2.09
N ILE A 49 9.02 -7.76 0.97
CA ILE A 49 10.30 -8.34 0.55
C ILE A 49 11.10 -7.16 -0.01
N THR A 50 12.37 -7.02 0.38
CA THR A 50 13.18 -5.79 0.16
C THR A 50 14.33 -6.01 -0.82
N SER A 51 14.35 -7.12 -1.54
CA SER A 51 15.43 -7.45 -2.47
C SER A 51 14.91 -7.54 -3.91
N GLY A 52 14.66 -6.38 -4.51
CA GLY A 52 14.35 -6.21 -5.93
C GLY A 52 12.97 -6.74 -6.34
N ASP A 53 12.17 -5.89 -7.00
CA ASP A 53 11.06 -6.34 -7.84
C ASP A 53 10.14 -7.38 -7.16
N SER A 54 9.85 -7.13 -5.89
CA SER A 54 9.28 -8.16 -5.03
C SER A 54 7.86 -7.87 -4.64
N GLY A 55 7.08 -8.95 -4.58
CA GLY A 55 5.68 -8.93 -4.18
C GLY A 55 5.43 -8.29 -2.82
N VAL A 56 4.24 -7.71 -2.68
CA VAL A 56 3.74 -7.15 -1.41
C VAL A 56 2.55 -8.00 -0.97
N GLU A 57 2.56 -8.41 0.29
CA GLU A 57 1.38 -9.00 0.93
C GLU A 57 0.92 -8.09 2.07
N LEU A 58 -0.35 -7.66 2.00
CA LEU A 58 -0.98 -6.84 3.01
C LEU A 58 -2.31 -7.45 3.44
N ASN A 59 -2.40 -7.78 4.72
CA ASN A 59 -3.62 -8.24 5.36
C ASN A 59 -4.07 -7.20 6.38
N HIS A 60 -5.33 -6.78 6.29
CA HIS A 60 -5.96 -5.96 7.32
C HIS A 60 -7.32 -6.55 7.68
N ASN A 61 -7.45 -6.98 8.93
CA ASN A 61 -8.68 -7.51 9.48
C ASN A 61 -9.20 -6.55 10.54
N ILE A 62 -10.49 -6.27 10.49
CA ILE A 62 -11.18 -5.51 11.52
C ILE A 62 -12.51 -6.19 11.84
N ARG A 63 -12.74 -6.37 13.14
CA ARG A 63 -13.97 -6.89 13.70
C ARG A 63 -14.46 -5.95 14.78
N VAL A 64 -15.71 -5.55 14.66
CA VAL A 64 -16.42 -4.70 15.62
C VAL A 64 -17.70 -5.41 16.00
N THR A 65 -17.94 -5.55 17.30
CA THR A 65 -19.06 -6.32 17.84
C THR A 65 -19.82 -5.54 18.90
N ASP A 66 -21.14 -5.69 18.86
CA ASP A 66 -22.11 -5.17 19.83
C ASP A 66 -21.88 -3.70 20.20
N THR A 67 -21.94 -2.85 19.17
CA THR A 67 -21.66 -1.42 19.32
C THR A 67 -22.76 -0.54 18.72
N VAL A 68 -22.83 0.70 19.22
CA VAL A 68 -23.57 1.78 18.58
C VAL A 68 -22.55 2.81 18.13
N GLY A 69 -22.49 3.06 16.83
CA GLY A 69 -21.49 3.97 16.30
C GLY A 69 -21.27 3.84 14.81
N LYS A 70 -20.01 4.00 14.39
CA LYS A 70 -19.58 3.94 12.99
C LYS A 70 -18.30 3.10 12.89
N ALA A 71 -18.27 2.16 11.97
CA ALA A 71 -17.07 1.38 11.65
C ALA A 71 -16.76 1.51 10.15
N THR A 72 -15.49 1.75 9.84
CA THR A 72 -14.99 1.89 8.47
C THR A 72 -13.77 1.02 8.30
N ALA A 73 -13.64 0.37 7.14
CA ALA A 73 -12.47 -0.36 6.70
C ALA A 73 -12.16 0.00 5.25
N TYR A 74 -10.89 0.18 4.90
CA TYR A 74 -10.47 0.52 3.55
C TYR A 74 -9.15 -0.13 3.16
N MET A 75 -8.95 -0.27 1.85
CA MET A 75 -7.69 -0.69 1.23
C MET A 75 -7.47 0.11 -0.06
N ASN A 76 -6.26 0.64 -0.21
CA ASN A 76 -5.81 1.39 -1.38
C ASN A 76 -4.54 0.72 -1.92
N ILE A 77 -4.59 0.34 -3.19
CA ILE A 77 -3.52 -0.35 -3.90
C ILE A 77 -3.13 0.46 -5.13
N LEU A 78 -1.83 0.55 -5.35
CA LEU A 78 -1.22 1.03 -6.58
C LEU A 78 -0.09 0.05 -6.95
N SER A 79 -0.22 -0.59 -8.10
CA SER A 79 0.83 -1.41 -8.70
C SER A 79 1.22 -0.80 -10.03
N MET A 80 2.52 -0.69 -10.26
CA MET A 80 3.09 -0.15 -11.48
C MET A 80 4.15 -1.11 -11.99
N GLU A 81 4.06 -1.42 -13.28
CA GLU A 81 5.05 -2.18 -14.02
C GLU A 81 5.76 -1.25 -15.01
N GLY A 82 7.09 -1.35 -15.07
CA GLY A 82 7.93 -0.69 -16.06
C GLY A 82 8.37 -1.70 -17.12
N ARG A 83 8.53 -1.25 -18.37
CA ARG A 83 9.01 -2.10 -19.47
C ARG A 83 10.14 -1.40 -20.22
N GLY A 84 11.28 -2.07 -20.37
CA GLY A 84 12.43 -1.53 -21.09
C GLY A 84 13.26 -0.56 -20.26
N THR A 85 13.90 0.43 -20.90
CA THR A 85 14.89 1.34 -20.28
C THR A 85 14.48 2.81 -20.30
N ASP A 86 13.25 3.12 -20.71
CA ASP A 86 12.74 4.49 -20.83
C ASP A 86 12.29 5.09 -19.48
N GLY A 87 12.28 4.27 -18.42
CA GLY A 87 11.89 4.68 -17.06
C GLY A 87 10.42 5.06 -16.95
N GLN A 88 9.58 4.71 -17.94
CA GLN A 88 8.16 4.99 -17.93
C GLN A 88 7.35 3.79 -17.44
N PRO A 89 6.20 4.03 -16.77
CA PRO A 89 5.25 2.96 -16.50
C PRO A 89 4.69 2.39 -17.81
N TYR A 90 4.77 1.07 -17.96
CA TYR A 90 4.09 0.33 -18.99
C TYR A 90 2.62 0.11 -18.62
N GLU A 91 2.37 -0.31 -17.38
CA GLU A 91 1.03 -0.53 -16.85
C GLU A 91 0.91 0.00 -15.42
N VAL A 92 -0.22 0.64 -15.15
CA VAL A 92 -0.58 1.12 -13.80
C VAL A 92 -1.95 0.57 -13.45
N VAL A 93 -1.99 -0.24 -12.40
CA VAL A 93 -3.23 -0.77 -11.82
C VAL A 93 -3.46 -0.09 -10.49
N SER A 94 -4.64 0.49 -10.31
CA SER A 94 -5.07 1.06 -9.04
C SER A 94 -6.38 0.45 -8.59
N PHE A 95 -6.45 0.13 -7.30
CA PHE A 95 -7.66 -0.41 -6.68
C PHE A 95 -7.92 0.30 -5.37
N ARG A 96 -9.18 0.65 -5.13
CA ARG A 96 -9.62 1.28 -3.90
C ARG A 96 -10.93 0.67 -3.45
N GLU A 97 -10.94 0.16 -2.23
CA GLU A 97 -12.12 -0.34 -1.56
C GLU A 97 -12.31 0.39 -0.23
N SER A 98 -13.57 0.73 0.07
CA SER A 98 -13.95 1.23 1.38
C SER A 98 -15.34 0.70 1.73
N THR A 99 -15.50 0.18 2.94
CA THR A 99 -16.78 -0.24 3.49
C THR A 99 -17.01 0.54 4.78
N THR A 100 -18.20 1.13 4.92
CA THR A 100 -18.61 1.85 6.15
C THR A 100 -19.99 1.38 6.58
N VAL A 101 -20.15 1.14 7.88
CA VAL A 101 -21.43 0.85 8.53
C VAL A 101 -21.66 1.83 9.67
N GLN A 102 -22.93 2.16 9.95
CA GLN A 102 -23.32 3.08 11.02
C GLN A 102 -24.62 2.63 11.67
N GLY A 103 -24.78 2.93 12.96
CA GLY A 103 -25.98 2.66 13.74
C GLY A 103 -25.73 1.58 14.80
N LEU A 104 -26.75 0.76 15.02
CA LEU A 104 -26.63 -0.47 15.82
C LEU A 104 -25.87 -1.52 15.00
N ILE A 105 -24.66 -1.84 15.42
CA ILE A 105 -23.77 -2.79 14.78
C ILE A 105 -23.68 -4.02 15.70
N SER A 106 -24.37 -5.10 15.34
CA SER A 106 -24.20 -6.39 16.01
C SER A 106 -22.85 -7.02 15.64
N LEU A 107 -22.54 -7.06 14.35
CA LEU A 107 -21.27 -7.54 13.82
C LEU A 107 -20.90 -6.75 12.56
N PHE A 108 -19.71 -6.15 12.59
CA PHE A 108 -19.00 -5.70 11.40
C PHE A 108 -17.68 -6.43 11.34
N GLU A 109 -17.51 -7.28 10.33
CA GLU A 109 -16.25 -7.96 10.06
C GLU A 109 -15.84 -7.67 8.62
N LYS A 110 -14.61 -7.18 8.47
CA LYS A 110 -13.99 -7.00 7.16
C LYS A 110 -12.61 -7.62 7.19
N ARG A 111 -12.37 -8.50 6.21
CA ARG A 111 -11.07 -9.08 5.92
C ARG A 111 -10.61 -8.51 4.59
N LEU A 112 -9.52 -7.76 4.63
CA LEU A 112 -8.91 -7.17 3.44
C LEU A 112 -7.59 -7.89 3.22
N HIS A 113 -7.41 -8.44 2.03
CA HIS A 113 -6.21 -9.15 1.64
C HIS A 113 -5.78 -8.66 0.27
N TYR A 114 -4.52 -8.26 0.18
CA TYR A 114 -3.86 -7.94 -1.07
C TYR A 114 -2.56 -8.72 -1.14
N GLU A 115 -2.33 -9.34 -2.28
CA GLU A 115 -1.08 -10.00 -2.62
C GLU A 115 -0.70 -9.55 -4.03
N SER A 116 0.58 -9.28 -4.22
CA SER A 116 1.17 -9.08 -5.52
C SER A 116 2.42 -9.93 -5.65
N SER A 117 2.68 -10.38 -6.87
CA SER A 117 3.88 -11.13 -7.21
C SER A 117 4.23 -10.82 -8.65
N LEU A 118 5.52 -10.78 -8.95
CA LEU A 118 5.97 -10.89 -10.32
C LEU A 118 5.85 -12.33 -10.77
N THR A 119 5.12 -12.55 -11.86
CA THR A 119 4.96 -13.85 -12.53
C THR A 119 5.62 -13.79 -13.91
N GLY A 120 6.87 -13.36 -13.95
CA GLY A 120 7.67 -13.30 -15.18
C GLY A 120 8.84 -14.27 -15.09
N ASN A 121 8.87 -15.29 -15.96
CA ASN A 121 10.13 -15.94 -16.29
C ASN A 121 10.96 -14.88 -17.03
N THR A 122 12.04 -14.40 -16.41
CA THR A 122 12.96 -13.44 -17.03
C THR A 122 13.42 -14.01 -18.37
N ILE A 123 12.98 -13.39 -19.47
CA ILE A 123 13.52 -13.65 -20.82
C ILE A 123 14.71 -12.74 -21.05
#